data_AF-A0A929VEL3-F1
#
_entry.id   AF-A0A929VEL3-F1
#
_cell.length_a   1.000
_cell.length_b   1.000
_cell.length_c   1.000
_cell.angle_alpha   90.00
_cell.angle_beta   90.00
_cell.angle_gamma   90.00
#
_symmetry.space_group_name_H-M   'P 1'
#
loop_
_entity.id
_entity.type
_entity.pdbx_description
1 polymer ?
#
loop_
_entity_poly.entity_id
_entity_poly.type
_entity_poly.pdbx_seq_one_letter_code
_entity_poly.pdbx_strand_id
1 'polypeptide(L)'
;MTESQVFFTDFRTGLDVPITVKLQKLMRRAGIQKIDMDQKFVAIKMHFGELGNLAYLRPNWAKAVADLVKEEGGLPFLTDANTLYPGSRKHALEHLDCANLNGFNPTTTGCQVIIADGLRGTDDVEVPVPGGVYCK
;
A
#
# COMPACT_ATOMS: atom_id res chain seq x y z
N MET A 1 -2.32 29.35 5.99
CA MET A 1 -2.36 27.92 5.66
C MET A 1 -3.74 27.62 5.13
N THR A 2 -3.86 27.06 3.93
CA THR A 2 -5.13 26.52 3.43
C THR A 2 -5.47 25.26 4.21
N GLU A 3 -6.73 25.10 4.60
CA GLU A 3 -7.21 23.91 5.31
C GLU A 3 -7.02 22.65 4.47
N SER A 4 -6.65 21.53 5.11
CA SER A 4 -6.53 20.24 4.46
C SER A 4 -7.91 19.71 4.06
N GLN A 5 -8.07 19.30 2.80
CA GLN A 5 -9.30 18.65 2.35
C GLN A 5 -9.33 17.20 2.82
N VAL A 6 -10.40 16.80 3.52
CA VAL A 6 -10.61 15.43 4.00
C VAL A 6 -11.77 14.79 3.23
N PHE A 7 -11.52 13.62 2.65
CA PHE A 7 -12.52 12.82 1.96
C PHE A 7 -12.81 11.57 2.78
N PHE A 8 -14.07 11.29 3.07
CA PHE A 8 -14.49 10.09 3.79
C PHE A 8 -15.80 9.52 3.25
N THR A 9 -16.05 8.26 3.56
CA THR A 9 -17.32 7.58 3.34
C THR A 9 -17.57 6.59 4.46
N ASP A 10 -18.84 6.30 4.78
CA ASP A 10 -19.19 5.23 5.70
C ASP A 10 -19.05 3.83 5.04
N PHE A 11 -19.30 2.77 5.81
CA PHE A 11 -19.26 1.38 5.34
C PHE A 11 -20.58 0.87 4.74
N ARG A 12 -21.64 1.68 4.68
CA ARG A 12 -22.94 1.23 4.15
C ARG A 12 -22.86 1.04 2.63
N THR A 13 -23.37 -0.07 2.12
CA THR A 13 -23.32 -0.41 0.69
C THR A 13 -24.71 -0.70 0.14
N GLY A 14 -24.95 -0.38 -1.13
CA GLY A 14 -26.10 -0.86 -1.89
C GLY A 14 -25.73 -2.04 -2.77
N LEU A 15 -26.71 -2.67 -3.43
CA LEU A 15 -26.49 -3.81 -4.33
C LEU A 15 -25.50 -3.47 -5.46
N ASP A 16 -25.54 -2.24 -5.98
CA ASP A 16 -24.72 -1.82 -7.13
C ASP A 16 -23.37 -1.22 -6.75
N VAL A 17 -23.12 -0.95 -5.47
CA VAL A 17 -21.88 -0.30 -5.02
C VAL A 17 -21.29 -1.03 -3.82
N PRO A 18 -20.52 -2.10 -4.07
CA PRO A 18 -19.73 -2.77 -3.05
C PRO A 18 -18.70 -1.83 -2.40
N ILE A 19 -18.22 -2.20 -1.22
CA ILE A 19 -17.35 -1.34 -0.42
C ILE A 19 -16.01 -1.02 -1.12
N THR A 20 -15.46 -1.95 -1.89
CA THR A 20 -14.23 -1.75 -2.68
C THR A 20 -14.44 -0.71 -3.79
N VAL A 21 -15.62 -0.70 -4.43
CA VAL A 21 -16.01 0.32 -5.41
C VAL A 21 -16.21 1.68 -4.73
N LYS A 22 -16.73 1.71 -3.49
CA LYS A 22 -16.79 2.96 -2.70
C LYS A 22 -15.40 3.54 -2.45
N LEU A 23 -14.41 2.71 -2.11
CA LEU A 23 -13.03 3.16 -1.96
C LEU A 23 -12.50 3.77 -3.27
N GLN A 24 -12.67 3.09 -4.40
CA GLN A 24 -12.22 3.62 -5.69
C GLN A 24 -12.88 4.97 -6.03
N LYS A 25 -14.19 5.11 -5.78
CA LYS A 25 -14.90 6.40 -5.94
C LYS A 25 -14.33 7.49 -5.03
N LEU A 26 -14.02 7.15 -3.77
CA LEU A 26 -13.40 8.08 -2.83
C LEU A 26 -12.02 8.54 -3.31
N MET A 27 -11.19 7.62 -3.80
CA MET A 27 -9.85 7.91 -4.33
C MET A 27 -9.91 8.80 -5.58
N ARG A 28 -10.85 8.52 -6.50
CA ARG A 28 -11.10 9.41 -7.66
C ARG A 28 -11.52 10.80 -7.21
N ARG A 29 -12.41 10.91 -6.21
CA ARG A 29 -12.81 12.20 -5.64
C ARG A 29 -11.67 12.94 -4.95
N ALA A 30 -10.76 12.21 -4.30
CA ALA A 30 -9.53 12.75 -3.72
C ALA A 30 -8.49 13.17 -4.78
N GLY A 31 -8.71 12.83 -6.06
CA GLY A 31 -7.90 13.30 -7.17
C GLY A 31 -6.74 12.39 -7.56
N ILE A 32 -6.84 11.08 -7.30
CA ILE A 32 -5.80 10.12 -7.71
C ILE A 32 -5.46 10.19 -9.21
N GLN A 33 -6.44 10.51 -10.06
CA GLN A 33 -6.28 10.64 -11.52
C GLN A 33 -5.43 11.85 -11.94
N LYS A 34 -5.09 12.73 -11.00
CA LYS A 34 -4.17 13.86 -11.24
C LYS A 34 -2.71 13.43 -11.14
N ILE A 35 -2.44 12.22 -10.63
CA ILE A 35 -1.10 11.66 -10.55
C ILE A 35 -0.80 11.02 -11.90
N ASP A 36 0.30 11.44 -12.53
CA ASP A 36 0.76 10.85 -13.78
C ASP A 36 1.37 9.46 -13.54
N MET A 37 0.58 8.42 -13.82
CA MET A 37 0.92 7.01 -13.61
C MET A 37 1.18 6.23 -14.90
N ASP A 38 0.92 6.80 -16.09
CA ASP A 38 0.94 6.05 -17.34
C ASP A 38 2.32 5.43 -17.62
N GLN A 39 2.35 4.11 -17.82
CA GLN A 39 3.56 3.30 -18.00
C GLN A 39 4.59 3.39 -16.85
N LYS A 40 4.21 3.88 -15.67
CA LYS A 40 5.11 3.99 -14.52
C LYS A 40 4.92 2.85 -13.53
N PHE A 41 6.00 2.45 -12.88
CA PHE A 41 5.93 1.61 -11.69
C PHE A 41 5.33 2.41 -10.52
N VAL A 42 4.27 1.88 -9.91
CA VAL A 42 3.55 2.56 -8.83
C VAL A 42 3.59 1.71 -7.57
N ALA A 43 4.32 2.19 -6.57
CA ALA A 43 4.39 1.57 -5.27
C ALA A 43 3.11 1.83 -4.46
N ILE A 44 2.44 0.77 -4.01
CA ILE A 44 1.36 0.83 -3.04
C ILE A 44 1.94 0.40 -1.69
N LYS A 45 2.36 1.37 -0.88
CA LYS A 45 2.95 1.13 0.44
C LYS A 45 1.85 0.74 1.44
N MET A 46 1.98 -0.40 2.09
CA MET A 46 1.08 -0.82 3.17
C MET A 46 1.73 -1.86 4.08
N HIS A 47 1.14 -2.08 5.26
CA HIS A 47 1.55 -3.14 6.18
C HIS A 47 0.83 -4.45 5.83
N PHE A 48 1.57 -5.56 5.76
CA PHE A 48 1.03 -6.88 5.36
C PHE A 48 0.53 -7.75 6.51
N GLY A 49 0.54 -7.24 7.75
CA GLY A 49 0.28 -8.01 8.96
C GLY A 49 1.55 -8.61 9.55
N GLU A 50 1.39 -9.30 10.68
CA GLU A 50 2.44 -10.08 11.34
C GLU A 50 1.88 -11.49 11.55
N LEU A 51 2.73 -12.51 11.55
CA LEU A 51 2.30 -13.88 11.79
C LEU A 51 1.47 -13.99 13.07
N GLY A 52 0.26 -14.56 12.94
CA GLY A 52 -0.66 -14.77 14.07
C GLY A 52 -1.55 -13.57 14.43
N ASN A 53 -1.38 -12.41 13.79
CA ASN A 53 -2.22 -11.24 14.01
C ASN A 53 -3.26 -11.07 12.88
N LEU A 54 -4.45 -10.55 13.18
CA LEU A 54 -5.50 -10.21 12.20
C LEU A 54 -5.73 -8.69 12.04
N ALA A 55 -4.94 -7.87 12.74
CA ALA A 55 -5.03 -6.41 12.70
C ALA A 55 -4.35 -5.81 11.45
N TYR A 56 -4.72 -6.30 10.27
CA TYR A 56 -4.29 -5.78 8.98
C TYR A 56 -5.49 -5.60 8.04
N LEU A 57 -5.32 -4.77 7.01
CA LEU A 57 -6.38 -4.58 6.02
C LEU A 57 -6.54 -5.85 5.18
N ARG A 58 -7.79 -6.28 4.96
CA ARG A 58 -8.06 -7.42 4.06
C ARG A 58 -7.45 -7.16 2.66
N PRO A 59 -6.81 -8.16 2.03
CA PRO A 59 -6.14 -7.99 0.73
C PRO A 59 -7.04 -7.43 -0.39
N ASN A 60 -8.36 -7.61 -0.29
CA ASN A 60 -9.33 -7.04 -1.24
C ASN A 60 -9.25 -5.51 -1.35
N TRP A 61 -8.82 -4.81 -0.29
CA TRP A 61 -8.58 -3.38 -0.34
C TRP A 61 -7.37 -3.05 -1.22
N ALA A 62 -6.27 -3.79 -1.05
CA ALA A 62 -5.08 -3.64 -1.88
C ALA A 62 -5.41 -3.93 -3.36
N LYS A 63 -6.21 -4.96 -3.63
CA LYS A 63 -6.72 -5.25 -4.99
C LYS A 63 -7.48 -4.07 -5.59
N ALA A 64 -8.40 -3.46 -4.84
CA ALA A 64 -9.19 -2.33 -5.34
C ALA A 64 -8.30 -1.13 -5.74
N VAL A 65 -7.24 -0.88 -4.98
CA VAL A 65 -6.23 0.15 -5.29
C VAL A 65 -5.38 -0.24 -6.48
N ALA A 66 -4.88 -1.48 -6.54
CA ALA A 66 -4.08 -1.97 -7.65
C ALA A 66 -4.84 -1.96 -8.99
N ASP A 67 -6.12 -2.36 -8.99
CA ASP A 67 -6.98 -2.29 -10.17
C ASP A 67 -7.15 -0.82 -10.63
N LEU A 68 -7.37 0.11 -9.69
CA LEU A 68 -7.47 1.53 -10.02
C LEU A 68 -6.17 2.09 -10.62
N VAL A 69 -5.01 1.70 -10.07
CA VAL A 69 -3.71 2.11 -10.65
C VAL A 69 -3.55 1.60 -12.08
N LYS A 70 -3.99 0.37 -12.38
CA LYS A 70 -3.96 -0.17 -13.75
C LYS A 70 -4.91 0.57 -14.69
N GLU A 71 -6.09 0.94 -14.22
CA GLU A 71 -7.04 1.75 -15.00
C GLU A 71 -6.43 3.10 -15.41
N GLU A 72 -5.57 3.68 -14.57
CA GLU A 72 -4.83 4.92 -14.85
C GLU A 72 -3.51 4.67 -15.63
N GLY A 73 -3.30 3.47 -16.18
CA GLY A 73 -2.14 3.12 -17.01
C GLY A 73 -0.87 2.71 -16.26
N GLY A 74 -0.93 2.65 -14.92
CA GLY A 74 0.20 2.31 -14.06
C GLY A 74 0.50 0.81 -13.96
N LEU A 75 1.72 0.51 -13.52
CA LEU A 75 2.23 -0.83 -13.22
C LEU A 75 2.35 -0.98 -11.69
N PRO A 76 1.29 -1.39 -10.99
CA PRO A 76 1.30 -1.44 -9.53
C PRO A 76 2.15 -2.59 -8.98
N PHE A 77 2.72 -2.35 -7.80
CA PHE A 77 3.22 -3.39 -6.91
C PHE A 77 2.98 -2.99 -5.45
N LEU A 78 2.73 -3.97 -4.58
CA LEU A 78 2.66 -3.72 -3.14
C LEU A 78 4.06 -3.67 -2.56
N THR A 79 4.27 -2.82 -1.56
CA THR A 79 5.55 -2.73 -0.89
C THR A 79 5.43 -2.46 0.60
N ASP A 80 6.36 -3.01 1.37
CA ASP A 80 6.62 -2.67 2.76
C ASP A 80 8.14 -2.75 3.02
N ALA A 81 8.58 -2.26 4.17
CA ALA A 81 9.96 -2.33 4.63
C ALA A 81 10.03 -3.32 5.80
N ASN A 82 11.18 -3.98 5.95
CA ASN A 82 11.41 -4.92 7.01
C ASN A 82 11.38 -4.24 8.39
N THR A 83 11.07 -5.03 9.41
CA THR A 83 11.05 -4.55 10.79
C THR A 83 12.45 -4.53 11.39
N LEU A 84 12.74 -3.51 12.19
CA LEU A 84 13.96 -3.43 13.00
C LEU A 84 13.96 -4.40 14.19
N TYR A 85 12.81 -4.97 14.54
CA TYR A 85 12.66 -5.93 15.63
C TYR A 85 12.58 -7.37 15.11
N PRO A 86 12.89 -8.37 15.97
CA PRO A 86 12.71 -9.78 15.63
C PRO A 86 11.25 -10.08 15.32
N GLY A 87 10.99 -10.72 14.18
CA GLY A 87 9.64 -11.09 13.74
C GLY A 87 9.67 -11.71 12.35
N SER A 88 8.48 -12.04 11.82
CA SER A 88 8.31 -12.64 10.48
C SER A 88 8.53 -11.66 9.33
N ARG A 89 8.92 -10.42 9.62
CA ARG A 89 9.21 -9.38 8.63
C ARG A 89 10.62 -8.80 8.78
N LYS A 90 11.55 -9.56 9.37
CA LYS A 90 12.92 -9.11 9.65
C LYS A 90 13.83 -9.04 8.41
N HIS A 91 13.47 -9.74 7.32
CA HIS A 91 14.16 -9.70 6.04
C HIS A 91 13.20 -10.12 4.92
N ALA A 92 13.55 -9.85 3.66
CA ALA A 92 12.58 -9.93 2.56
C ALA A 92 11.92 -11.31 2.38
N LEU A 93 12.67 -12.41 2.55
CA LEU A 93 12.11 -13.76 2.35
C LEU A 93 10.98 -14.08 3.35
N GLU A 94 11.25 -13.94 4.66
CA GLU A 94 10.23 -14.15 5.69
C GLU A 94 9.08 -13.15 5.56
N HIS A 95 9.39 -11.91 5.17
CA HIS A 95 8.37 -10.89 4.96
C HIS A 95 7.40 -11.28 3.84
N LEU A 96 7.92 -11.78 2.72
CA LEU A 96 7.10 -12.29 1.62
C LEU A 96 6.28 -13.51 2.05
N ASP A 97 6.82 -14.42 2.85
CA ASP A 97 6.06 -15.54 3.41
C ASP A 97 4.92 -15.05 4.30
N CYS A 98 5.18 -14.07 5.18
CA CYS A 98 4.16 -13.42 6.01
C CYS A 98 3.07 -12.76 5.15
N ALA A 99 3.46 -12.01 4.12
CA ALA A 99 2.54 -11.38 3.18
C ALA A 99 1.66 -12.43 2.48
N ASN A 100 2.27 -13.50 1.97
CA ASN A 100 1.58 -14.59 1.28
C ASN A 100 0.56 -15.29 2.20
N LEU A 101 0.95 -15.62 3.44
CA LEU A 101 0.07 -16.24 4.44
C LEU A 101 -1.13 -15.36 4.78
N ASN A 102 -0.95 -14.04 4.81
CA ASN A 102 -2.01 -13.08 5.06
C ASN A 102 -2.84 -12.74 3.81
N GLY A 103 -2.54 -13.37 2.67
CA GLY A 103 -3.26 -13.23 1.40
C GLY A 103 -2.78 -12.06 0.53
N PHE A 104 -1.65 -11.45 0.85
CA PHE A 104 -1.00 -10.45 0.00
C PHE A 104 -0.07 -11.13 -0.99
N ASN A 105 -0.67 -11.66 -2.06
CA ASN A 105 0.02 -12.32 -3.16
C ASN A 105 -0.59 -11.91 -4.51
N PRO A 106 0.11 -12.11 -5.64
CA PRO A 106 -0.35 -11.65 -6.95
C PRO A 106 -1.71 -12.19 -7.36
N THR A 107 -2.06 -13.41 -6.93
CA THR A 107 -3.36 -14.02 -7.22
C THR A 107 -4.50 -13.28 -6.54
N THR A 108 -4.32 -12.86 -5.28
CA THR A 108 -5.36 -12.17 -4.51
C THR A 108 -5.39 -10.66 -4.75
N THR A 109 -4.23 -10.03 -4.89
CA THR A 109 -4.10 -8.55 -4.99
C THR A 109 -4.02 -8.06 -6.42
N GLY A 110 -3.75 -8.95 -7.38
CA GLY A 110 -3.58 -8.62 -8.78
C GLY A 110 -2.25 -7.93 -9.11
N CYS A 111 -1.30 -7.82 -8.17
CA CYS A 111 0.01 -7.22 -8.41
C CYS A 111 1.11 -7.89 -7.58
N GLN A 112 2.36 -7.71 -8.01
CA GLN A 112 3.52 -8.27 -7.32
C GLN A 112 3.78 -7.57 -5.99
N VAL A 113 4.51 -8.24 -5.10
CA VAL A 113 5.01 -7.68 -3.84
C VAL A 113 6.52 -7.50 -3.96
N ILE A 114 7.02 -6.31 -3.61
CA ILE A 114 8.46 -6.00 -3.60
C ILE A 114 8.79 -5.37 -2.25
N ILE A 115 9.76 -5.94 -1.55
CA ILE A 115 10.23 -5.41 -0.26
C ILE A 115 11.19 -4.24 -0.52
N ALA A 116 10.90 -3.08 0.08
CA ALA A 116 11.49 -1.79 -0.29
C ALA A 116 12.98 -1.66 0.08
N ASP A 117 13.38 -2.31 1.16
CA ASP A 117 14.70 -2.17 1.80
C ASP A 117 15.60 -3.40 1.55
N GLY A 118 15.38 -4.04 0.40
CA GLY A 118 16.26 -5.09 -0.11
C GLY A 118 16.15 -6.42 0.62
N LEU A 119 17.03 -7.36 0.27
CA LEU A 119 16.98 -8.73 0.80
C LEU A 119 17.16 -8.78 2.32
N ARG A 120 18.01 -7.89 2.87
CA ARG A 120 18.40 -7.88 4.28
C ARG A 120 17.75 -6.77 5.12
N GLY A 121 16.97 -5.87 4.51
CA GLY A 121 16.44 -4.70 5.23
C GLY A 121 17.46 -3.58 5.43
N THR A 122 18.44 -3.47 4.55
CA THR A 122 19.57 -2.51 4.65
C THR A 122 19.71 -1.64 3.41
N ASP A 123 18.78 -1.73 2.45
CA ASP A 123 18.80 -0.86 1.29
C ASP A 123 18.08 0.44 1.66
N ASP A 124 18.85 1.49 1.83
CA ASP A 124 18.36 2.82 2.15
C ASP A 124 19.11 3.91 1.36
N VAL A 125 18.56 5.11 1.39
CA VAL A 125 19.19 6.29 0.82
C VAL A 125 18.96 7.48 1.75
N GLU A 126 20.01 8.25 1.96
CA GLU A 126 19.90 9.51 2.69
C GLU A 126 19.12 10.53 1.88
N VAL A 127 17.99 10.98 2.43
CA VAL A 127 17.18 12.04 1.82
C VAL A 127 17.39 13.34 2.62
N PRO A 128 17.91 14.41 2.01
CA PRO A 128 18.05 15.68 2.70
C PRO A 128 16.67 16.22 3.08
N VAL A 129 16.55 16.76 4.29
CA VAL A 129 15.35 17.45 4.78
C VAL A 129 15.68 18.94 4.95
N PRO A 130 15.53 19.78 3.91
CA PRO A 130 15.84 21.20 3.99
C PRO A 130 14.99 21.88 5.06
N GLY A 131 15.66 22.57 6.00
CA GLY A 131 14.98 23.23 7.12
C GLY A 131 14.45 22.26 8.19
N GLY A 132 14.80 20.98 8.12
CA GLY A 132 14.50 20.01 9.17
C GLY A 132 15.19 20.41 10.47
N VAL A 133 14.40 20.52 11.55
CA VAL A 133 14.92 20.73 12.90
C VAL A 133 14.79 19.41 13.64
N TYR A 134 15.88 18.95 14.27
CA TYR A 134 15.84 17.76 15.11
C TYR A 134 14.99 18.03 16.35
N CYS A 135 13.82 17.40 16.43
CA CYS A 135 12.98 17.43 17.63
C CYS A 135 13.59 16.46 18.66
N LYS A 136 14.08 17.00 19.77
CA LYS A 136 14.55 16.24 20.95
C LYS A 136 13.38 15.74 21.79
#